data_AF-A0A8B3KYL3-F1
#
_entry.id   AF-A0A8B3KYL3-F1
#
_cell.length_a   1.000
_cell.length_b   1.000
_cell.length_c   1.000
_cell.angle_alpha   90.00
_cell.angle_beta   90.00
_cell.angle_gamma   90.00
#
_symmetry.space_group_name_H-M   'P 1'
#
loop_
_entity.id
_entity.type
_entity.pdbx_description
1 polymer ?
#
loop_
_entity_poly.entity_id
_entity_poly.type
_entity_poly.pdbx_seq_one_letter_code
_entity_poly.pdbx_strand_id
1 'polypeptide(L)'
;MRDFSYLRADSVEAARNAAALPGAMLLAGGTTLIDLAKCGVAEPATVIDISHIEGLNAIDVTADRAVIGALAKMSHVADNAEVKSHFPAVSEALWQAASAQLRNMATIGGNLMQRTRCPYFRDPQNFPACNKREPGSGCSAIGGVTRGHAVLGTSEACIATYPGDLAIALVAFDAEVDLGERKLKVEDFFLAPGATAEREHDIRPGELITAIEIPGSAAARRSTYLKVRDRQSYEFAAASAAVGLELEGDGRTIRDIR
;
A
#
# COMPACT_ATOMS: atom_id res chain seq x y z
N MET A 1 -9.66 -16.88 13.88
CA MET A 1 -8.96 -17.24 12.63
C MET A 1 -9.37 -18.66 12.28
N ARG A 2 -9.73 -18.92 11.02
CA ARG A 2 -10.07 -20.27 10.56
C ARG A 2 -8.79 -21.06 10.27
N ASP A 3 -8.92 -22.38 10.20
CA ASP A 3 -7.84 -23.24 9.73
C ASP A 3 -7.55 -22.95 8.26
N PHE A 4 -6.27 -23.00 7.89
CA PHE A 4 -5.80 -22.81 6.52
C PHE A 4 -4.58 -23.70 6.26
N SER A 5 -4.38 -24.07 4.99
CA SER A 5 -3.15 -24.70 4.54
C SER A 5 -2.02 -23.68 4.46
N TYR A 6 -0.80 -24.09 4.76
CA TYR A 6 0.39 -23.25 4.60
C TYR A 6 1.28 -23.80 3.49
N LEU A 7 1.61 -22.95 2.53
CA LEU A 7 2.54 -23.23 1.45
C LEU A 7 3.67 -22.21 1.51
N ARG A 8 4.92 -22.66 1.42
CA ARG A 8 6.07 -21.78 1.21
C ARG A 8 6.49 -21.87 -0.25
N ALA A 9 6.38 -20.76 -0.98
CA ALA A 9 6.80 -20.71 -2.38
C ALA A 9 8.32 -20.52 -2.47
N ASP A 10 8.95 -21.23 -3.41
CA ASP A 10 10.41 -21.19 -3.66
C ASP A 10 10.80 -20.22 -4.77
N SER A 11 9.82 -19.73 -5.55
CA SER A 11 10.02 -18.91 -6.73
C SER A 11 8.80 -18.04 -6.99
N VAL A 12 9.00 -16.97 -7.79
CA VAL A 12 7.88 -16.11 -8.24
C VAL A 12 6.86 -16.92 -9.02
N GLU A 13 7.32 -17.80 -9.92
CA GLU A 13 6.46 -18.69 -10.73
C GLU A 13 5.57 -19.57 -9.83
N ALA A 14 6.16 -20.23 -8.82
CA ALA A 14 5.42 -21.06 -7.89
C ALA A 14 4.41 -20.25 -7.06
N ALA A 15 4.79 -19.04 -6.63
CA ALA A 15 3.89 -18.14 -5.90
C ALA A 15 2.70 -17.69 -6.76
N ARG A 16 2.94 -17.31 -8.03
CA ARG A 16 1.88 -16.92 -8.99
C ARG A 16 0.90 -18.08 -9.23
N ASN A 17 1.44 -19.27 -9.50
CA ASN A 17 0.63 -20.46 -9.75
C ASN A 17 -0.25 -20.82 -8.54
N ALA A 18 0.31 -20.75 -7.33
CA ALA A 18 -0.45 -20.99 -6.12
C ALA A 18 -1.49 -19.89 -5.84
N ALA A 19 -1.15 -18.62 -6.10
CA ALA A 19 -2.02 -17.47 -5.86
C ALA A 19 -3.20 -17.38 -6.84
N ALA A 20 -3.14 -18.10 -7.96
CA ALA A 20 -4.27 -18.24 -8.89
C ALA A 20 -5.38 -19.15 -8.34
N LEU A 21 -5.11 -19.95 -7.30
CA LEU A 21 -6.10 -20.84 -6.70
C LEU A 21 -7.13 -20.06 -5.87
N PRO A 22 -8.43 -20.43 -5.91
CA PRO A 22 -9.46 -19.78 -5.12
C PRO A 22 -9.14 -19.79 -3.61
N GLY A 23 -9.32 -18.64 -2.96
CA GLY A 23 -9.09 -18.49 -1.51
C GLY A 23 -7.61 -18.48 -1.10
N ALA A 24 -6.68 -18.49 -2.04
CA ALA A 24 -5.26 -18.32 -1.75
C ALA A 24 -4.93 -16.84 -1.42
N MET A 25 -4.06 -16.63 -0.43
CA MET A 25 -3.58 -15.30 -0.07
C MET A 25 -2.06 -15.31 0.17
N LEU A 26 -1.37 -14.29 -0.33
CA LEU A 26 0.07 -14.13 -0.16
C LEU A 26 0.43 -13.61 1.24
N LEU A 27 1.41 -14.24 1.87
CA LEU A 27 2.02 -13.81 3.13
C LEU A 27 3.43 -13.28 2.86
N ALA A 28 3.63 -12.00 3.15
CA ALA A 28 4.94 -11.37 3.22
C ALA A 28 5.28 -10.99 4.67
N GLY A 29 5.13 -9.73 5.05
CA GLY A 29 5.38 -9.27 6.43
C GLY A 29 4.31 -9.64 7.46
N GLY A 30 3.15 -10.14 7.03
CA GLY A 30 2.04 -10.56 7.89
C GLY A 30 1.29 -9.44 8.63
N THR A 31 1.78 -8.19 8.61
CA THR A 31 1.25 -7.05 9.38
C THR A 31 -0.18 -6.64 9.01
N THR A 32 -0.65 -6.98 7.80
CA THR A 32 -2.05 -6.80 7.37
C THR A 32 -2.81 -8.13 7.35
N LEU A 33 -2.29 -9.15 6.66
CA LEU A 33 -3.03 -10.41 6.45
C LEU A 33 -3.40 -11.11 7.76
N ILE A 34 -2.43 -11.27 8.67
CA ILE A 34 -2.66 -11.98 9.94
C ILE A 34 -3.61 -11.20 10.85
N ASP A 35 -3.54 -9.87 10.81
CA ASP A 35 -4.44 -8.97 11.52
C ASP A 35 -5.89 -9.13 11.01
N LEU A 36 -6.10 -9.03 9.69
CA LEU A 36 -7.42 -9.20 9.08
C LEU A 36 -8.00 -10.61 9.28
N ALA A 37 -7.15 -11.64 9.29
CA ALA A 37 -7.58 -13.01 9.56
C ALA A 37 -7.99 -13.23 11.04
N LYS A 38 -7.43 -12.46 11.98
CA LYS A 38 -7.89 -12.42 13.37
C LYS A 38 -9.21 -11.65 13.51
N CYS A 39 -9.38 -10.56 12.76
CA CYS A 39 -10.64 -9.83 12.67
C CYS A 39 -11.78 -10.61 11.99
N GLY A 40 -11.50 -11.75 11.35
CA GLY A 40 -12.49 -12.50 10.57
C GLY A 40 -12.86 -11.83 9.25
N VAL A 41 -12.03 -10.92 8.75
CA VAL A 41 -12.23 -10.22 7.48
C VAL A 41 -11.56 -10.99 6.34
N ALA A 42 -10.34 -11.47 6.57
CA ALA A 42 -9.65 -12.35 5.63
C ALA A 42 -9.84 -13.80 6.09
N GLU A 43 -10.31 -14.65 5.19
CA GLU A 43 -10.54 -16.08 5.46
C GLU A 43 -9.81 -16.93 4.42
N PRO A 44 -8.46 -16.93 4.40
CA PRO A 44 -7.70 -17.69 3.41
C PRO A 44 -7.96 -19.19 3.57
N ALA A 45 -8.13 -19.89 2.45
CA ALA A 45 -8.06 -21.35 2.42
C ALA A 45 -6.59 -21.84 2.45
N THR A 46 -5.72 -21.10 1.76
CA THR A 46 -4.27 -21.34 1.73
C THR A 46 -3.51 -20.04 1.89
N VAL A 47 -2.52 -20.04 2.76
CA VAL A 47 -1.56 -18.95 2.92
C VAL A 47 -0.27 -19.32 2.21
N ILE A 48 0.17 -18.47 1.28
CA ILE A 48 1.37 -18.67 0.47
C ILE A 48 2.46 -17.72 0.97
N ASP A 49 3.40 -18.24 1.73
CA ASP A 49 4.56 -17.49 2.19
C ASP A 49 5.55 -17.24 1.05
N ILE A 50 5.73 -15.96 0.73
CA ILE A 50 6.67 -15.45 -0.27
C ILE A 50 7.88 -14.77 0.35
N SER A 51 7.95 -14.66 1.68
CA SER A 51 8.95 -13.82 2.39
C SER A 51 10.41 -14.23 2.17
N HIS A 52 10.63 -15.41 1.60
CA HIS A 52 11.93 -16.01 1.36
C HIS A 52 12.34 -16.05 -0.11
N ILE A 53 11.49 -15.59 -1.04
CA ILE A 53 11.84 -15.57 -2.47
C ILE A 53 12.98 -14.57 -2.68
N GLU A 54 14.11 -15.08 -3.17
CA GLU A 54 15.30 -14.26 -3.43
C GLU A 54 15.06 -13.29 -4.60
N GLY A 55 15.82 -12.18 -4.62
CA GLY A 55 15.75 -11.18 -5.69
C GLY A 55 14.59 -10.18 -5.56
N LEU A 56 13.57 -10.44 -4.74
CA LEU A 56 12.46 -9.52 -4.53
C LEU A 56 12.69 -8.49 -3.42
N ASN A 57 13.85 -8.46 -2.78
CA ASN A 57 14.17 -7.53 -1.69
C ASN A 57 15.25 -6.49 -2.05
N ALA A 58 15.68 -6.44 -3.31
CA ALA A 58 16.68 -5.50 -3.79
C ALA A 58 16.18 -4.05 -3.71
N ILE A 59 17.11 -3.11 -3.46
CA ILE A 59 16.87 -1.67 -3.45
C ILE A 59 17.97 -1.06 -4.33
N ASP A 60 17.64 -0.73 -5.57
CA ASP A 60 18.55 -0.11 -6.54
C ASP A 60 18.08 1.32 -6.81
N VAL A 61 18.90 2.30 -6.44
CA VAL A 61 18.51 3.71 -6.45
C VAL A 61 19.63 4.53 -7.03
N THR A 62 19.29 5.34 -8.02
CA THR A 62 20.16 6.34 -8.62
C THR A 62 19.44 7.68 -8.66
N ALA A 63 20.12 8.71 -9.15
CA ALA A 63 19.52 10.03 -9.37
C ALA A 63 18.37 10.00 -10.40
N ASP A 64 18.38 9.02 -11.30
CA ASP A 64 17.46 8.93 -12.44
C ASP A 64 16.25 8.04 -12.17
N ARG A 65 16.33 7.12 -11.21
CA ARG A 65 15.23 6.23 -10.80
C ARG A 65 15.49 5.50 -9.49
N ALA A 66 14.43 4.98 -8.88
CA ALA A 66 14.49 3.96 -7.85
C ALA A 66 13.73 2.70 -8.29
N VAL A 67 14.33 1.52 -8.11
CA VAL A 67 13.67 0.21 -8.25
C VAL A 67 13.73 -0.50 -6.90
N ILE A 68 12.56 -0.74 -6.32
CA ILE A 68 12.41 -1.27 -4.96
C ILE A 68 11.63 -2.57 -5.04
N GLY A 69 12.28 -3.68 -4.71
CA GLY A 69 11.66 -5.00 -4.70
C GLY A 69 10.50 -5.10 -3.70
N ALA A 70 9.47 -5.88 -4.05
CA ALA A 70 8.24 -5.99 -3.28
C ALA A 70 8.42 -6.57 -1.86
N LEU A 71 9.49 -7.34 -1.62
CA LEU A 71 9.87 -7.90 -0.31
C LEU A 71 10.86 -7.03 0.46
N ALA A 72 11.33 -5.91 -0.11
CA ALA A 72 12.15 -4.95 0.62
C ALA A 72 11.39 -4.49 1.88
N LYS A 73 12.07 -4.43 3.02
CA LYS A 73 11.45 -4.01 4.28
C LYS A 73 11.26 -2.50 4.28
N MET A 74 10.13 -2.02 4.81
CA MET A 74 9.88 -0.59 4.94
C MET A 74 11.01 0.14 5.67
N SER A 75 11.58 -0.47 6.72
CA SER A 75 12.71 0.11 7.44
C SER A 75 13.97 0.23 6.57
N HIS A 76 14.31 -0.79 5.80
CA HIS A 76 15.49 -0.75 4.91
C HIS A 76 15.35 0.31 3.81
N VAL A 77 14.15 0.44 3.22
CA VAL A 77 13.89 1.46 2.20
C VAL A 77 13.90 2.85 2.81
N ALA A 78 13.28 3.03 3.99
CA ALA A 78 13.30 4.30 4.70
C ALA A 78 14.71 4.74 5.08
N ASP A 79 15.58 3.80 5.46
CA ASP A 79 16.93 4.07 5.94
C ASP A 79 18.01 4.13 4.85
N ASN A 80 17.70 3.74 3.62
CA ASN A 80 18.62 3.79 2.49
C ASN A 80 19.06 5.24 2.18
N ALA A 81 20.37 5.46 2.10
CA ALA A 81 20.96 6.78 1.91
C ALA A 81 20.58 7.42 0.56
N GLU A 82 20.50 6.63 -0.51
CA GLU A 82 20.13 7.10 -1.84
C GLU A 82 18.63 7.44 -1.89
N VAL A 83 17.76 6.65 -1.23
CA VAL A 83 16.34 7.01 -1.09
C VAL A 83 16.19 8.34 -0.34
N LYS A 84 16.91 8.54 0.77
CA LYS A 84 16.90 9.81 1.53
C LYS A 84 17.39 11.01 0.69
N SER A 85 18.35 10.77 -0.20
CA SER A 85 18.98 11.81 -1.03
C SER A 85 18.15 12.16 -2.27
N HIS A 86 17.52 11.16 -2.90
CA HIS A 86 16.88 11.30 -4.20
C HIS A 86 15.36 11.27 -4.16
N PHE A 87 14.78 10.69 -3.11
CA PHE A 87 13.34 10.57 -2.90
C PHE A 87 12.94 10.82 -1.44
N PRO A 88 13.26 12.00 -0.83
CA PRO A 88 13.03 12.25 0.59
C PRO A 88 11.60 11.98 1.05
N ALA A 89 10.58 12.40 0.29
CA ALA A 89 9.18 12.15 0.63
C ALA A 89 8.83 10.65 0.74
N VAL A 90 9.50 9.78 -0.02
CA VAL A 90 9.31 8.32 0.06
C VAL A 90 9.88 7.78 1.36
N SER A 91 11.11 8.19 1.71
CA SER A 91 11.70 7.86 3.02
C SER A 91 10.81 8.38 4.16
N GLU A 92 10.31 9.61 4.03
CA GLU A 92 9.48 10.28 5.03
C GLU A 92 8.12 9.62 5.25
N ALA A 93 7.43 9.25 4.17
CA ALA A 93 6.20 8.48 4.25
C ALA A 93 6.40 7.15 4.98
N LEU A 94 7.54 6.48 4.75
CA LEU A 94 7.84 5.21 5.38
C LEU A 94 8.18 5.35 6.88
N TRP A 95 9.06 6.26 7.29
CA TRP A 95 9.47 6.35 8.70
C TRP A 95 8.35 6.89 9.61
N GLN A 96 7.46 7.73 9.08
CA GLN A 96 6.28 8.25 9.79
C GLN A 96 5.14 7.24 9.92
N ALA A 97 5.21 6.12 9.18
CA ALA A 97 4.21 5.05 9.21
C ALA A 97 4.44 4.06 10.37
N ALA A 98 3.35 3.69 11.04
CA ALA A 98 3.32 2.62 12.03
C ALA A 98 4.36 2.77 13.17
N SER A 99 4.89 1.64 13.66
CA SER A 99 5.99 1.55 14.62
C SER A 99 7.23 0.94 13.97
N ALA A 100 8.40 1.05 14.62
CA ALA A 100 9.64 0.46 14.12
C ALA A 100 9.53 -1.06 13.90
N GLN A 101 8.88 -1.77 14.82
CA GLN A 101 8.65 -3.21 14.75
C GLN A 101 7.81 -3.56 13.53
N LEU A 102 6.73 -2.82 13.28
CA LEU A 102 5.90 -3.02 12.10
C LEU A 102 6.68 -2.74 10.82
N ARG A 103 7.50 -1.68 10.78
CA ARG A 103 8.36 -1.36 9.61
C ARG A 103 9.44 -2.41 9.33
N ASN A 104 9.94 -3.08 10.36
CA ASN A 104 10.91 -4.17 10.21
C ASN A 104 10.28 -5.46 9.64
N MET A 105 8.97 -5.65 9.81
CA MET A 105 8.25 -6.80 9.25
C MET A 105 7.64 -6.49 7.89
N ALA A 106 6.99 -5.34 7.76
CA ALA A 106 6.23 -4.92 6.59
C ALA A 106 7.14 -4.79 5.36
N THR A 107 6.66 -5.34 4.25
CA THR A 107 7.33 -5.25 2.95
C THR A 107 6.66 -4.19 2.08
N ILE A 108 7.34 -3.69 1.06
CA ILE A 108 6.81 -2.66 0.15
C ILE A 108 5.55 -3.13 -0.58
N GLY A 109 5.55 -4.32 -1.19
CA GLY A 109 4.37 -4.86 -1.86
C GLY A 109 3.20 -5.09 -0.89
N GLY A 110 3.49 -5.59 0.32
CA GLY A 110 2.47 -5.75 1.36
C GLY A 110 1.94 -4.43 1.92
N ASN A 111 2.73 -3.35 1.87
CA ASN A 111 2.31 -2.01 2.27
C ASN A 111 1.30 -1.44 1.27
N LEU A 112 1.55 -1.58 -0.04
CA LEU A 112 0.59 -1.16 -1.07
C LEU A 112 -0.73 -1.91 -0.92
N MET A 113 -0.67 -3.22 -0.69
CA MET A 113 -1.84 -4.10 -0.53
C MET A 113 -2.49 -4.02 0.86
N GLN A 114 -2.12 -3.05 1.70
CA GLN A 114 -2.78 -2.90 3.00
C GLN A 114 -4.23 -2.43 2.84
N ARG A 115 -5.06 -2.75 3.84
CA ARG A 115 -6.51 -2.56 3.75
C ARG A 115 -6.98 -1.46 4.69
N THR A 116 -8.17 -0.90 4.40
CA THR A 116 -8.76 0.22 5.15
C THR A 116 -8.83 -0.02 6.66
N ARG A 117 -8.79 1.07 7.43
CA ARG A 117 -8.95 1.08 8.90
C ARG A 117 -10.38 1.41 9.34
N CYS A 118 -11.32 1.46 8.41
CA CYS A 118 -12.75 1.58 8.69
C CYS A 118 -13.17 0.58 9.79
N PRO A 119 -13.70 1.03 10.94
CA PRO A 119 -14.04 0.13 12.05
C PRO A 119 -15.14 -0.85 11.66
N TYR A 120 -16.12 -0.39 10.85
CA TYR A 120 -17.19 -1.22 10.31
C TYR A 120 -16.68 -2.35 9.41
N PHE A 121 -15.65 -2.08 8.60
CA PHE A 121 -15.00 -3.08 7.76
C PHE A 121 -14.26 -4.13 8.61
N ARG A 122 -13.69 -3.73 9.74
CA ARG A 122 -12.81 -4.57 10.56
C ARG A 122 -13.53 -5.39 11.63
N ASP A 123 -14.82 -5.19 11.80
CA ASP A 123 -15.65 -5.92 12.76
C ASP A 123 -16.89 -6.52 12.07
N PRO A 124 -16.70 -7.61 11.28
CA PRO A 124 -17.79 -8.22 10.53
C PRO A 124 -18.88 -8.85 11.41
N GLN A 125 -18.58 -9.17 12.67
CA GLN A 125 -19.55 -9.79 13.57
C GLN A 125 -20.62 -8.80 14.03
N ASN A 126 -20.22 -7.55 14.31
CA ASN A 126 -21.16 -6.52 14.77
C ASN A 126 -21.73 -5.68 13.63
N PHE A 127 -21.02 -5.56 12.50
CA PHE A 127 -21.43 -4.73 11.37
C PHE A 127 -21.46 -5.54 10.09
N PRO A 128 -22.48 -6.40 9.86
CA PRO A 128 -22.52 -7.28 8.69
C PRO A 128 -22.58 -6.53 7.36
N ALA A 129 -23.21 -5.35 7.31
CA ALA A 129 -23.34 -4.53 6.12
C ALA A 129 -22.02 -3.81 5.75
N CYS A 130 -21.28 -4.36 4.78
CA CYS A 130 -20.08 -3.75 4.21
C CYS A 130 -19.84 -4.26 2.78
N ASN A 131 -20.18 -3.44 1.78
CA ASN A 131 -19.99 -3.72 0.35
C ASN A 131 -18.53 -4.10 -0.01
N LYS A 132 -17.55 -3.61 0.75
CA LYS A 132 -16.11 -3.91 0.55
C LYS A 132 -15.70 -5.31 1.02
N ARG A 133 -16.55 -5.99 1.82
CA ARG A 133 -16.39 -7.41 2.20
C ARG A 133 -17.36 -8.29 1.42
N GLU A 134 -18.62 -7.90 1.38
CA GLU A 134 -19.73 -8.65 0.77
C GLU A 134 -20.51 -7.68 -0.13
N PRO A 135 -20.31 -7.73 -1.46
CA PRO A 135 -20.98 -6.84 -2.40
C PRO A 135 -22.51 -6.87 -2.25
N GLY A 136 -23.14 -5.69 -2.21
CA GLY A 136 -24.60 -5.56 -2.06
C GLY A 136 -25.12 -5.61 -0.62
N SER A 137 -24.27 -5.88 0.37
CA SER A 137 -24.68 -5.90 1.79
C SER A 137 -24.93 -4.51 2.40
N GLY A 138 -24.58 -3.43 1.70
CA GLY A 138 -24.70 -2.05 2.17
C GLY A 138 -23.44 -1.51 2.84
N CYS A 139 -23.49 -0.30 3.39
CA CYS A 139 -22.34 0.33 4.05
C CYS A 139 -22.70 0.86 5.44
N SER A 140 -22.32 0.12 6.49
CA SER A 140 -22.59 0.54 7.89
C SER A 140 -21.93 1.86 8.31
N ALA A 141 -20.94 2.34 7.53
CA ALA A 141 -20.30 3.63 7.80
C ALA A 141 -21.19 4.82 7.39
N ILE A 142 -21.99 4.68 6.35
CA ILE A 142 -22.89 5.74 5.88
C ILE A 142 -24.03 5.90 6.88
N GLY A 143 -24.20 7.12 7.42
CA GLY A 143 -25.11 7.39 8.53
C GLY A 143 -24.54 7.05 9.92
N GLY A 144 -23.32 6.50 9.98
CA GLY A 144 -22.60 6.20 11.22
C GLY A 144 -21.56 7.25 11.61
N VAL A 145 -20.51 6.84 12.33
CA VAL A 145 -19.38 7.67 12.73
C VAL A 145 -18.34 7.70 11.62
N THR A 146 -18.23 8.83 10.94
CA THR A 146 -17.45 8.96 9.69
C THR A 146 -16.13 9.73 9.83
N ARG A 147 -15.67 10.06 11.05
CA ARG A 147 -14.45 10.85 11.26
C ARG A 147 -13.20 10.34 10.52
N GLY A 148 -13.02 9.02 10.43
CA GLY A 148 -11.88 8.39 9.73
C GLY A 148 -12.14 7.98 8.27
N HIS A 149 -13.23 8.47 7.67
CA HIS A 149 -13.68 8.10 6.33
C HIS A 149 -13.33 9.17 5.29
N ALA A 150 -13.38 8.78 4.02
CA ALA A 150 -12.91 9.57 2.91
C ALA A 150 -13.86 10.74 2.63
N VAL A 151 -13.27 11.87 2.24
CA VAL A 151 -13.98 13.07 1.78
C VAL A 151 -13.89 13.26 0.26
N LEU A 152 -13.01 12.50 -0.41
CA LEU A 152 -12.78 12.50 -1.86
C LEU A 152 -12.80 11.06 -2.38
N GLY A 153 -13.18 10.89 -3.66
CA GLY A 153 -13.16 9.58 -4.31
C GLY A 153 -14.12 8.55 -3.70
N THR A 154 -15.20 9.00 -3.07
CA THR A 154 -16.20 8.14 -2.44
C THR A 154 -17.26 7.66 -3.42
N SER A 155 -18.12 6.75 -2.97
CA SER A 155 -19.35 6.36 -3.66
C SER A 155 -20.47 6.08 -2.66
N GLU A 156 -21.69 5.88 -3.17
CA GLU A 156 -22.81 5.37 -2.36
C GLU A 156 -22.53 3.98 -1.78
N ALA A 157 -21.65 3.20 -2.42
CA ALA A 157 -21.30 1.86 -1.95
C ALA A 157 -20.24 1.87 -0.85
N CYS A 158 -19.31 2.83 -0.84
CA CYS A 158 -18.24 2.87 0.14
C CYS A 158 -17.59 4.26 0.29
N ILE A 159 -17.33 4.63 1.55
CA ILE A 159 -16.64 5.86 1.95
C ILE A 159 -15.32 5.58 2.67
N ALA A 160 -14.74 4.38 2.53
CA ALA A 160 -13.52 3.99 3.23
C ALA A 160 -12.29 4.71 2.67
N THR A 161 -11.36 5.11 3.54
CA THR A 161 -10.04 5.63 3.16
C THR A 161 -9.06 4.50 2.87
N TYR A 162 -8.13 4.73 1.94
CA TYR A 162 -6.87 4.00 1.87
C TYR A 162 -5.89 4.59 2.90
N PRO A 163 -5.30 3.79 3.81
CA PRO A 163 -4.56 4.32 4.96
C PRO A 163 -3.04 4.41 4.76
N GLY A 164 -2.51 3.91 3.63
CA GLY A 164 -1.07 3.76 3.45
C GLY A 164 -0.37 5.06 3.10
N ASP A 165 0.62 5.44 3.91
CA ASP A 165 1.39 6.68 3.71
C ASP A 165 2.26 6.63 2.44
N LEU A 166 2.90 5.47 2.18
CA LEU A 166 3.82 5.27 1.05
C LEU A 166 3.15 5.52 -0.30
N ALA A 167 1.94 4.97 -0.51
CA ALA A 167 1.25 5.08 -1.79
C ALA A 167 1.02 6.54 -2.20
N ILE A 168 0.82 7.45 -1.24
CA ILE A 168 0.64 8.87 -1.50
C ILE A 168 1.91 9.47 -2.13
N ALA A 169 3.09 9.15 -1.60
CA ALA A 169 4.36 9.57 -2.19
C ALA A 169 4.58 8.93 -3.57
N LEU A 170 4.23 7.65 -3.72
CA LEU A 170 4.37 6.96 -5.00
C LEU A 170 3.48 7.55 -6.10
N VAL A 171 2.23 7.92 -5.78
CA VAL A 171 1.34 8.61 -6.72
C VAL A 171 1.90 9.98 -7.09
N ALA A 172 2.35 10.77 -6.12
CA ALA A 172 2.88 12.12 -6.38
C ALA A 172 4.08 12.09 -7.35
N PHE A 173 4.93 11.06 -7.27
CA PHE A 173 6.14 10.95 -8.09
C PHE A 173 6.02 9.95 -9.25
N ASP A 174 4.83 9.78 -9.82
CA ASP A 174 4.56 9.00 -11.03
C ASP A 174 5.14 7.58 -11.00
N ALA A 175 5.14 6.94 -9.82
CA ALA A 175 5.69 5.60 -9.67
C ALA A 175 4.84 4.56 -10.41
N GLU A 176 5.47 3.43 -10.75
CA GLU A 176 4.86 2.27 -11.37
C GLU A 176 4.96 1.04 -10.45
N VAL A 177 3.91 0.23 -10.43
CA VAL A 177 3.87 -1.11 -9.85
C VAL A 177 4.24 -2.11 -10.93
N ASP A 178 5.27 -2.90 -10.69
CA ASP A 178 5.68 -4.02 -11.54
C ASP A 178 5.01 -5.31 -11.05
N LEU A 179 4.24 -5.96 -11.92
CA LEU A 179 3.55 -7.24 -11.69
C LEU A 179 4.21 -8.40 -12.47
N GLY A 180 5.42 -8.19 -12.98
CA GLY A 180 6.15 -9.07 -13.89
C GLY A 180 5.91 -8.72 -15.36
N GLU A 181 4.88 -9.31 -15.96
CA GLU A 181 4.55 -9.07 -17.38
C GLU A 181 3.81 -7.75 -17.62
N ARG A 182 3.30 -7.15 -16.55
CA ARG A 182 2.45 -5.96 -16.62
C ARG A 182 2.98 -4.91 -15.65
N LYS A 183 3.10 -3.68 -16.12
CA LYS A 183 3.38 -2.50 -15.30
C LYS A 183 2.17 -1.58 -15.33
N LEU A 184 1.89 -0.97 -14.19
CA LEU A 184 0.79 -0.02 -14.02
C LEU A 184 1.32 1.19 -13.27
N LYS A 185 0.91 2.40 -13.64
CA LYS A 185 1.12 3.53 -12.76
C LYS A 185 0.42 3.27 -11.42
N VAL A 186 1.00 3.76 -10.33
CA VAL A 186 0.41 3.59 -9.00
C VAL A 186 -0.96 4.27 -8.93
N GLU A 187 -1.18 5.38 -9.66
CA GLU A 187 -2.50 6.03 -9.75
C GLU A 187 -3.58 5.13 -10.37
N ASP A 188 -3.22 4.30 -11.36
CA ASP A 188 -4.13 3.37 -12.03
C ASP A 188 -4.25 2.03 -11.28
N PHE A 189 -3.24 1.71 -10.47
CA PHE A 189 -3.24 0.50 -9.64
C PHE A 189 -4.33 0.56 -8.57
N PHE A 190 -4.56 1.72 -7.93
CA PHE A 190 -5.59 1.89 -6.91
C PHE A 190 -6.94 2.28 -7.53
N LEU A 191 -7.96 1.45 -7.31
CA LEU A 191 -9.28 1.63 -7.90
C LEU A 191 -10.20 2.46 -6.99
N ALA A 192 -10.93 3.40 -7.59
CA ALA A 192 -12.04 4.06 -6.92
C ALA A 192 -13.13 3.02 -6.57
N PRO A 193 -13.81 3.14 -5.40
CA PRO A 193 -14.75 2.12 -4.95
C PRO A 193 -15.94 1.94 -5.90
N GLY A 194 -16.46 3.01 -6.51
CA GLY A 194 -17.59 2.95 -7.43
C GLY A 194 -18.73 2.07 -6.90
N ALA A 195 -19.22 1.15 -7.73
CA ALA A 195 -20.17 0.11 -7.31
C ALA A 195 -19.49 -1.21 -6.86
N THR A 196 -18.16 -1.30 -6.98
CA THR A 196 -17.37 -2.54 -6.77
C THR A 196 -16.29 -2.32 -5.70
N ALA A 197 -16.73 -1.95 -4.49
CA ALA A 197 -15.82 -1.55 -3.42
C ALA A 197 -14.90 -2.68 -2.93
N GLU A 198 -15.23 -3.95 -3.22
CA GLU A 198 -14.42 -5.14 -2.99
C GLU A 198 -13.18 -5.21 -3.90
N ARG A 199 -13.23 -4.55 -5.07
CA ARG A 199 -12.11 -4.45 -6.01
C ARG A 199 -11.32 -3.18 -5.73
N GLU A 200 -10.18 -3.32 -5.08
CA GLU A 200 -9.36 -2.18 -4.67
C GLU A 200 -8.15 -1.90 -5.54
N HIS A 201 -7.67 -2.93 -6.23
CA HIS A 201 -6.46 -2.84 -7.01
C HIS A 201 -6.68 -3.49 -8.38
N ASP A 202 -6.08 -2.94 -9.44
CA ASP A 202 -5.96 -3.63 -10.73
C ASP A 202 -4.85 -4.70 -10.65
N ILE A 203 -5.14 -5.75 -9.87
CA ILE A 203 -4.34 -6.96 -9.79
C ILE A 203 -5.23 -8.16 -10.12
N ARG A 204 -4.74 -9.01 -11.03
CA ARG A 204 -5.47 -10.19 -11.51
C ARG A 204 -5.09 -11.43 -10.69
N PRO A 205 -5.94 -12.47 -10.67
CA PRO A 205 -5.57 -13.75 -10.07
C PRO A 205 -4.21 -14.24 -10.58
N GLY A 206 -3.31 -14.61 -9.67
CA GLY A 206 -1.95 -15.04 -10.01
C GLY A 206 -0.96 -13.92 -10.38
N GLU A 207 -1.36 -12.65 -10.43
CA GLU A 207 -0.41 -11.54 -10.48
C GLU A 207 0.20 -11.30 -9.09
N LEU A 208 1.47 -10.90 -9.07
CA LEU A 208 2.25 -10.65 -7.87
C LEU A 208 3.08 -9.39 -8.09
N ILE A 209 3.01 -8.45 -7.15
CA ILE A 209 3.91 -7.28 -7.19
C ILE A 209 5.34 -7.77 -6.99
N THR A 210 6.21 -7.50 -7.97
CA THR A 210 7.63 -7.88 -7.94
C THR A 210 8.50 -6.70 -7.53
N ALA A 211 8.17 -5.49 -7.97
CA ALA A 211 8.89 -4.26 -7.64
C ALA A 211 8.00 -3.01 -7.77
N ILE A 212 8.50 -1.90 -7.25
CA ILE A 212 8.01 -0.54 -7.50
C ILE A 212 9.14 0.23 -8.19
N GLU A 213 8.82 0.94 -9.27
CA GLU A 213 9.75 1.82 -9.97
C GLU A 213 9.31 3.28 -9.79
N ILE A 214 10.23 4.17 -9.42
CA ILE A 214 9.96 5.60 -9.23
C ILE A 214 10.90 6.38 -10.16
N PRO A 215 10.40 7.19 -11.11
CA PRO A 215 11.24 8.03 -11.95
C PRO A 215 11.92 9.12 -11.12
N GLY A 216 13.20 9.36 -11.38
CA GLY A 216 13.95 10.46 -10.80
C GLY A 216 13.55 11.80 -11.42
N SER A 217 13.38 12.82 -10.59
CA SER A 217 13.12 14.20 -11.02
C SER A 217 13.67 15.20 -10.02
N ALA A 218 13.80 16.47 -10.42
CA ALA A 218 14.17 17.53 -9.50
C ALA A 218 13.09 17.73 -8.41
N ALA A 219 11.81 17.57 -8.77
CA ALA A 219 10.70 17.62 -7.83
C ALA A 219 10.75 16.47 -6.81
N ALA A 220 11.04 15.24 -7.25
CA ALA A 220 11.20 14.08 -6.36
C ALA A 220 12.38 14.27 -5.39
N ARG A 221 13.50 14.83 -5.87
CA ARG A 221 14.68 15.14 -5.06
C ARG A 221 14.43 16.24 -4.03
N ARG A 222 13.62 17.23 -4.38
CA ARG A 222 13.21 18.33 -3.49
C ARG A 222 11.77 18.13 -3.04
N SER A 223 11.57 17.07 -2.27
CA SER A 223 10.25 16.66 -1.79
C SER A 223 10.19 16.53 -0.26
N THR A 224 8.97 16.50 0.27
CA THR A 224 8.70 16.18 1.67
C THR A 224 7.34 15.47 1.80
N TYR A 225 7.16 14.76 2.91
CA TYR A 225 5.91 14.14 3.32
C TYR A 225 5.45 14.70 4.66
N LEU A 226 4.29 15.36 4.66
CA LEU A 226 3.68 15.89 5.87
C LEU A 226 2.51 15.00 6.29
N LYS A 227 2.50 14.58 7.56
CA LYS A 227 1.44 13.76 8.15
C LYS A 227 0.83 14.44 9.38
N VAL A 228 -0.45 14.75 9.30
CA VAL A 228 -1.24 15.26 10.43
C VAL A 228 -2.01 14.10 11.06
N ARG A 229 -2.00 14.03 12.39
CA ARG A 229 -2.61 12.95 13.19
C ARG A 229 -2.89 13.44 14.61
N ASP A 230 -3.71 12.72 15.36
CA ASP A 230 -4.17 13.14 16.69
C ASP A 230 -3.07 13.01 17.74
N ARG A 231 -2.21 11.99 17.60
CA ARG A 231 -1.03 11.80 18.45
C ARG A 231 0.26 11.77 17.63
N GLN A 232 1.38 12.10 18.28
CA GLN A 232 2.65 12.36 17.61
C GLN A 232 3.20 11.19 16.77
N SER A 233 2.92 9.94 17.14
CA SER A 233 3.44 8.74 16.46
C SER A 233 2.50 7.54 16.59
N TYR A 234 2.77 6.48 15.81
CA TYR A 234 1.99 5.24 15.80
C TYR A 234 0.50 5.49 15.54
N GLU A 235 0.17 6.31 14.55
CA GLU A 235 -1.19 6.55 14.12
C GLU A 235 -1.24 6.78 12.61
N PHE A 236 -2.36 6.42 12.00
CA PHE A 236 -2.68 6.74 10.62
C PHE A 236 -2.89 8.25 10.45
N ALA A 237 -2.80 8.73 9.22
CA ALA A 237 -3.02 10.14 8.93
C ALA A 237 -4.49 10.49 9.15
N ALA A 238 -4.77 11.59 9.84
CA ALA A 238 -6.03 12.32 9.67
C ALA A 238 -6.06 12.97 8.27
N ALA A 239 -4.92 13.55 7.87
CA ALA A 239 -4.62 13.98 6.52
C ALA A 239 -3.10 13.95 6.30
N SER A 240 -2.67 13.75 5.06
CA SER A 240 -1.26 13.83 4.70
C SER A 240 -1.08 14.27 3.24
N ALA A 241 0.11 14.77 2.93
CA ALA A 241 0.49 15.17 1.59
C ALA A 241 1.97 14.83 1.34
N ALA A 242 2.25 14.23 0.19
CA ALA A 242 3.58 14.23 -0.41
C ALA A 242 3.64 15.41 -1.38
N VAL A 243 4.68 16.24 -1.28
CA VAL A 243 4.85 17.41 -2.16
C VAL A 243 6.27 17.45 -2.66
N GLY A 244 6.46 17.72 -3.96
CA GLY A 244 7.77 17.96 -4.56
C GLY A 244 7.77 19.18 -5.47
N LEU A 245 8.91 19.88 -5.52
CA LEU A 245 9.03 21.11 -6.31
C LEU A 245 10.33 21.16 -7.10
N GLU A 246 10.24 21.41 -8.40
CA GLU A 246 11.37 21.92 -9.19
C GLU A 246 11.26 23.44 -9.26
N LEU A 247 12.35 24.15 -8.96
CA LEU A 247 12.41 25.60 -9.18
C LEU A 247 13.26 25.91 -10.41
N GLU A 248 12.91 27.01 -11.06
CA GLU A 248 13.74 27.65 -12.07
C GLU A 248 15.08 28.14 -11.47
N GLY A 249 16.00 28.56 -12.34
CA GLY A 249 17.31 29.08 -11.93
C GLY A 249 17.27 30.33 -11.06
N ASP A 250 16.13 31.03 -10.98
CA ASP A 250 15.90 32.17 -10.10
C ASP A 250 15.65 31.78 -8.63
N GLY A 251 15.46 30.49 -8.35
CA GLY A 251 15.18 29.95 -7.01
C GLY A 251 13.84 30.39 -6.41
N ARG A 252 12.92 30.94 -7.22
CA ARG A 252 11.63 31.49 -6.77
C ARG A 252 10.45 30.97 -7.59
N THR A 253 10.63 30.80 -8.90
CA THR A 253 9.57 30.35 -9.80
C THR A 253 9.50 28.83 -9.81
N ILE A 254 8.31 28.27 -9.59
CA ILE A 254 8.07 26.82 -9.66
C ILE A 254 7.99 26.41 -11.13
N ARG A 255 8.86 25.47 -11.52
CA ARG A 255 8.83 24.83 -12.85
C ARG A 255 7.94 23.61 -12.88
N ASP A 256 8.06 22.75 -11.87
CA ASP A 256 7.24 21.53 -11.70
C ASP A 256 6.79 21.41 -10.25
N ILE A 257 5.58 20.91 -10.06
CA ILE A 257 4.98 20.64 -8.75
C ILE A 257 4.26 19.30 -8.79
N ARG A 258 4.50 18.53 -7.74
CA ARG A 258 3.90 17.22 -7.49
C ARG A 258 3.24 17.22 -6.13
#